data_AF-F8WDY6-F1
#
_entry.id   AF-F8WDY6-F1
#
_cell.length_a   1.000
_cell.length_b   1.000
_cell.length_c   1.000
_cell.angle_alpha   90.00
_cell.angle_beta   90.00
_cell.angle_gamma   90.00
#
_symmetry.space_group_name_H-M   'P 1'
#
loop_
_entity.id
_entity.type
_entity.pdbx_description
1 polymer ?
#
loop_
_entity_poly.entity_id
_entity_poly.type
_entity_poly.pdbx_seq_one_letter_code
_entity_poly.pdbx_strand_id
1 'polypeptide(L)'
;MWRLPRALCVHAAKTSKLSGPWSRPAAFMSTLLINQPQYAWLKELGLREENEGVYNGSWGGRGEVITTYCPANNEPIARVRQASVADYEETVKKAREAWKIWADIPAPKRGEIVRQIGDALREKIQVLGSLDLAMH
;
A
#
# COMPACT_ATOMS: atom_id res chain seq x y z
N MET A 1 43.90 -27.10 66.91
CA MET A 1 43.05 -27.77 65.89
C MET A 1 41.68 -27.10 65.92
N TRP A 2 41.20 -26.70 64.75
CA TRP A 2 40.32 -25.54 64.53
C TRP A 2 38.84 -25.75 64.88
N ARG A 3 38.20 -24.64 65.29
CA ARG A 3 36.77 -24.46 65.62
C ARG A 3 35.87 -24.53 64.36
N LEU A 4 34.69 -25.15 64.51
CA LEU A 4 33.50 -25.06 63.63
C LEU A 4 32.88 -23.63 63.70
N PRO A 5 32.11 -23.13 62.70
CA PRO A 5 30.81 -23.71 62.32
C PRO A 5 30.31 -23.57 60.86
N ARG A 6 29.26 -24.36 60.60
CA ARG A 6 28.34 -24.41 59.46
C ARG A 6 28.07 -23.04 58.81
N ALA A 7 28.42 -22.91 57.53
CA ALA A 7 27.93 -21.84 56.67
C ALA A 7 26.62 -22.26 55.99
N LEU A 8 25.54 -21.58 56.37
CA LEU A 8 24.35 -21.39 55.55
C LEU A 8 24.75 -20.61 54.30
N CYS A 9 24.40 -21.09 53.11
CA CYS A 9 24.24 -20.20 51.97
C CYS A 9 23.15 -20.72 51.03
N VAL A 10 21.96 -20.17 51.26
CA VAL A 10 20.79 -20.20 50.39
C VAL A 10 21.23 -19.70 49.01
N HIS A 11 21.22 -20.58 48.00
CA HIS A 11 21.46 -20.17 46.63
C HIS A 11 20.22 -19.44 46.10
N ALA A 12 20.41 -18.14 45.89
CA ALA A 12 19.44 -17.21 45.35
C ALA A 12 19.00 -17.60 43.94
N ALA A 13 17.69 -17.66 43.73
CA ALA A 13 17.06 -17.77 42.43
C ALA A 13 17.40 -16.54 41.56
N LYS A 14 18.13 -16.75 40.47
CA LYS A 14 18.43 -15.73 39.48
C LYS A 14 17.34 -15.79 38.40
N THR A 15 16.30 -14.97 38.56
CA THR A 15 15.31 -14.70 37.51
C THR A 15 15.97 -13.85 36.42
N SER A 16 16.57 -14.50 35.41
CA SER A 16 17.00 -13.82 34.19
C SER A 16 15.79 -13.62 33.29
N LYS A 17 15.38 -12.35 33.17
CA LYS A 17 14.35 -11.82 32.28
C LYS A 17 14.46 -12.43 30.88
N LEU A 18 13.38 -13.10 30.46
CA LEU A 18 13.17 -13.52 29.08
C LEU A 18 13.13 -12.25 28.20
N SER A 19 14.10 -12.14 27.29
CA SER A 19 14.11 -11.15 26.22
C SER A 19 13.05 -11.51 25.18
N GLY A 20 11.90 -10.83 25.20
CA GLY A 20 10.91 -10.91 24.13
C GLY A 20 11.39 -10.18 22.85
N PRO A 21 11.04 -10.65 21.65
CA PRO A 21 11.47 -10.04 20.39
C PRO A 21 10.43 -9.00 19.96
N TRP A 22 10.41 -7.83 20.61
CA TRP A 22 9.88 -6.61 19.99
C TRP A 22 10.24 -5.38 20.83
N SER A 23 11.47 -4.93 20.66
CA SER A 23 11.79 -3.54 20.99
C SER A 23 11.74 -2.76 19.68
N ARG A 24 10.55 -2.27 19.29
CA ARG A 24 10.45 -1.27 18.21
C ARG A 24 10.97 0.05 18.78
N PRO A 25 12.08 0.63 18.28
CA PRO A 25 12.50 1.95 18.72
C PRO A 25 11.43 2.97 18.34
N ALA A 26 11.11 3.86 19.28
CA ALA A 26 10.08 4.91 19.21
C ALA A 26 10.43 6.06 18.24
N ALA A 27 11.05 5.75 17.09
CA ALA A 27 11.54 6.71 16.12
C ALA A 27 11.11 6.33 14.68
N PHE A 28 9.81 6.12 14.46
CA PHE A 28 9.22 6.23 13.13
C PHE A 28 8.26 7.42 13.16
N MET A 29 8.78 8.60 12.87
CA MET A 29 7.96 9.78 12.58
C MET A 29 7.18 9.49 11.29
N SER A 30 5.97 8.91 11.40
CA SER A 30 4.90 8.85 10.37
C SER A 30 5.35 8.97 8.91
N THR A 31 6.30 8.13 8.47
CA THR A 31 6.80 8.10 7.10
C THR A 31 5.96 7.11 6.30
N LEU A 32 5.47 7.55 5.14
CA LEU A 32 4.67 6.70 4.26
C LEU A 32 5.41 5.42 3.89
N LEU A 33 4.72 4.27 3.91
CA LEU A 33 5.32 2.96 3.63
C LEU A 33 6.00 2.95 2.26
N ILE A 34 5.46 3.67 1.27
CA ILE A 34 6.03 3.78 -0.08
C ILE A 34 7.46 4.37 -0.13
N ASN A 35 7.88 5.09 0.92
CA ASN A 35 9.23 5.65 1.02
C ASN A 35 10.21 4.70 1.72
N GLN A 36 9.73 3.57 2.26
CA GLN A 36 10.58 2.60 2.94
C GLN A 36 11.11 1.55 1.94
N PRO A 37 12.40 1.15 2.00
CA PRO A 37 13.03 0.28 1.00
C PRO A 37 12.32 -1.07 0.80
N GLN A 38 11.73 -1.63 1.85
CA GLN A 38 11.03 -2.92 1.80
C GLN A 38 9.72 -2.88 1.00
N TYR A 39 9.16 -1.68 0.75
CA TYR A 39 7.97 -1.48 -0.07
C TYR A 39 8.29 -0.81 -1.41
N ALA A 40 9.55 -0.83 -1.85
CA ALA A 40 9.97 -0.23 -3.12
C ALA A 40 9.21 -0.79 -4.34
N TRP A 41 8.73 -2.04 -4.25
CA TRP A 41 7.91 -2.69 -5.27
C TRP A 41 6.60 -1.93 -5.58
N LEU A 42 6.08 -1.12 -4.65
CA LEU A 42 4.91 -0.26 -4.92
C LEU A 42 5.19 0.74 -6.06
N LYS A 43 6.45 1.18 -6.21
CA LYS A 43 6.84 2.10 -7.29
C LYS A 43 6.86 1.41 -8.65
N GLU A 44 7.00 0.08 -8.71
CA GLU A 44 6.93 -0.70 -9.95
C GLU A 44 5.51 -0.74 -10.55
N LEU A 45 4.49 -0.47 -9.73
CA LEU A 45 3.11 -0.25 -10.17
C LEU A 45 2.87 1.19 -10.66
N GLY A 46 3.90 2.05 -10.63
CA GLY A 46 3.78 3.47 -10.98
C GLY A 46 3.21 4.33 -9.86
N LEU A 47 3.09 3.79 -8.64
CA LEU A 47 2.61 4.55 -7.48
C LEU A 47 3.69 5.50 -6.95
N ARG A 48 3.24 6.67 -6.52
CA ARG A 48 4.05 7.73 -5.91
C ARG A 48 3.50 8.05 -4.52
N GLU A 49 4.19 8.94 -3.81
CA GLU A 49 3.75 9.38 -2.48
C GLU A 49 2.35 9.97 -2.51
N GLU A 50 2.06 10.76 -3.54
CA GLU A 50 0.75 11.28 -3.84
C GLU A 50 0.38 10.89 -5.28
N ASN A 51 -0.81 10.32 -5.43
CA ASN A 51 -1.32 9.80 -6.69
C ASN A 51 -2.56 10.57 -7.12
N GLU A 52 -2.68 10.78 -8.42
CA GLU A 52 -3.83 11.38 -9.05
C GLU A 52 -4.96 10.34 -9.08
N GLY A 53 -6.10 10.64 -8.46
CA GLY A 53 -7.23 9.70 -8.34
C GLY A 53 -8.24 9.78 -9.49
N VAL A 54 -8.05 10.69 -10.44
CA VAL A 54 -8.92 10.85 -11.61
C VAL A 54 -8.14 10.58 -12.88
N TYR A 55 -8.71 9.75 -13.76
CA TYR A 55 -8.22 9.53 -15.11
C TYR A 55 -9.35 9.67 -16.13
N ASN A 56 -9.21 10.59 -17.07
CA ASN A 56 -10.18 10.83 -18.15
C ASN A 56 -9.52 11.03 -19.52
N GLY A 57 -8.32 10.46 -19.71
CA GLY A 57 -7.40 10.70 -20.82
C GLY A 57 -6.15 11.46 -20.39
N SER A 58 -6.25 12.21 -19.29
CA SER A 58 -5.13 12.73 -18.50
C SER A 58 -5.36 12.38 -17.03
N TRP A 59 -4.27 12.22 -16.28
CA TRP A 59 -4.35 12.09 -14.84
C TRP A 59 -4.62 13.46 -14.18
N GLY A 60 -5.30 13.45 -13.05
CA GLY A 60 -5.53 14.63 -12.23
C GLY A 60 -6.34 14.37 -10.96
N GLY A 61 -6.99 15.44 -10.49
CA GLY A 61 -7.83 15.45 -9.30
C GLY A 61 -7.71 16.79 -8.59
N ARG A 62 -8.82 17.37 -8.15
CA ARG A 62 -8.88 18.64 -7.41
C ARG A 62 -9.63 18.51 -6.08
N GLY A 63 -10.05 17.30 -5.73
CA GLY A 63 -10.74 17.00 -4.50
C GLY A 63 -9.80 16.86 -3.30
N GLU A 64 -10.37 16.33 -2.22
CA GLU A 64 -9.66 16.04 -0.98
C GLU A 64 -8.57 14.98 -1.20
N VAL A 65 -7.46 15.11 -0.49
CA VAL A 65 -6.39 14.11 -0.49
C VAL A 65 -6.63 13.12 0.64
N ILE A 66 -6.87 11.85 0.30
CA ILE A 66 -7.02 10.76 1.27
C ILE A 66 -5.69 10.03 1.46
N THR A 67 -5.38 9.67 2.69
CA THR A 67 -4.25 8.78 3.00
C THR A 67 -4.78 7.37 3.18
N THR A 68 -4.23 6.40 2.46
CA THR A 68 -4.56 4.98 2.65
C THR A 68 -3.66 4.39 3.74
N TYR A 69 -4.20 3.48 4.54
CA TYR A 69 -3.50 2.84 5.65
C TYR A 69 -3.50 1.32 5.45
N CYS A 70 -2.42 0.65 5.85
CA CYS A 70 -2.36 -0.80 5.88
C CYS A 70 -3.07 -1.31 7.14
N PRO A 71 -4.10 -2.17 7.04
CA PRO A 71 -4.85 -2.62 8.21
C PRO A 71 -4.04 -3.52 9.15
N ALA A 72 -3.02 -4.21 8.64
CA ALA A 72 -2.17 -5.10 9.44
C ALA A 72 -1.29 -4.35 10.47
N ASN A 73 -0.94 -3.10 10.21
CA ASN A 73 -0.05 -2.30 11.08
C ASN A 73 -0.54 -0.86 11.34
N ASN A 74 -1.65 -0.43 10.74
CA ASN A 74 -2.17 0.94 10.75
C ASN A 74 -1.17 2.01 10.29
N GLU A 75 -0.17 1.65 9.49
CA GLU A 75 0.80 2.60 8.95
C GLU A 75 0.31 3.17 7.60
N PRO A 76 0.54 4.47 7.33
CA PRO A 76 0.05 5.11 6.11
C PRO A 76 0.89 4.67 4.89
N ILE A 77 0.23 4.23 3.82
CA ILE A 77 0.88 3.68 2.62
C ILE A 77 1.27 4.78 1.64
N ALA A 78 0.26 5.49 1.11
CA ALA A 78 0.38 6.57 0.14
C ALA A 78 -0.85 7.48 0.22
N ARG A 79 -0.80 8.61 -0.49
CA ARG A 79 -1.92 9.55 -0.63
C ARG A 79 -2.53 9.47 -2.02
N VAL A 80 -3.84 9.70 -2.10
CA VAL A 80 -4.59 9.77 -3.36
C VAL A 80 -5.43 11.04 -3.37
N ARG A 81 -5.31 11.83 -4.44
CA ARG A 81 -6.11 13.03 -4.65
C ARG A 81 -7.44 12.67 -5.30
N GLN A 82 -8.53 12.81 -4.57
CA GLN A 82 -9.86 12.41 -5.02
C GLN A 82 -10.41 13.36 -6.09
N ALA A 83 -11.50 12.92 -6.72
CA ALA A 83 -12.27 13.74 -7.65
C ALA A 83 -13.05 14.83 -6.91
N SER A 84 -12.98 16.07 -7.41
CA SER A 84 -13.97 17.10 -7.10
C SER A 84 -15.22 16.91 -7.97
N VAL A 85 -16.31 17.62 -7.63
CA VAL A 85 -17.53 17.65 -8.47
C VAL A 85 -17.20 18.12 -9.90
N ALA A 86 -16.31 19.10 -10.04
CA ALA A 86 -15.88 19.59 -11.35
C ALA A 86 -15.10 18.52 -12.15
N ASP A 87 -14.23 17.75 -11.49
CA ASP A 87 -13.52 16.63 -12.14
C ASP A 87 -14.47 15.54 -12.58
N TYR A 88 -15.49 15.25 -11.77
CA TYR A 88 -16.52 14.29 -12.12
C TYR A 88 -17.27 14.73 -13.38
N GLU A 89 -17.76 15.98 -13.43
CA GLU A 89 -18.48 16.49 -14.60
C GLU A 89 -17.63 16.48 -15.88
N GLU A 90 -16.36 16.89 -15.78
CA GLU A 90 -15.42 16.85 -16.91
C GLU A 90 -15.18 15.42 -17.39
N THR A 91 -14.97 14.49 -16.45
CA THR A 91 -14.73 13.08 -16.74
C THR A 91 -15.94 12.45 -17.42
N VAL A 92 -17.16 12.73 -16.96
CA VAL A 92 -18.39 12.24 -17.58
C VAL A 92 -18.56 12.78 -18.99
N LYS A 93 -18.24 14.07 -19.24
CA LYS A 93 -18.29 14.66 -20.59
C LYS A 93 -17.31 13.96 -21.54
N LYS A 94 -16.04 13.83 -21.15
CA LYS A 94 -15.02 13.14 -21.96
C LYS A 94 -15.35 11.66 -22.19
N ALA A 95 -15.87 10.97 -21.18
CA ALA A 95 -16.29 9.57 -21.33
C ALA A 95 -17.43 9.42 -22.34
N ARG A 96 -18.40 10.33 -22.36
CA ARG A 96 -19.49 10.35 -23.35
C ARG A 96 -18.99 10.66 -24.76
N GLU A 97 -18.00 11.54 -24.90
CA GLU A 97 -17.36 11.82 -26.19
C GLU A 97 -16.59 10.61 -26.70
N ALA A 98 -15.80 9.96 -25.84
CA ALA A 98 -15.07 8.74 -26.16
C ALA A 98 -16.01 7.58 -26.51
N TRP A 99 -17.18 7.49 -25.87
CA TRP A 99 -18.18 6.46 -26.15
C TRP A 99 -18.67 6.51 -27.60
N LYS A 100 -18.82 7.69 -28.21
CA LYS A 100 -19.23 7.81 -29.62
C LYS A 100 -18.26 7.06 -30.54
N ILE A 101 -16.96 7.24 -30.31
CA ILE A 101 -15.90 6.56 -31.05
C ILE A 101 -15.90 5.06 -30.71
N TRP A 102 -16.00 4.71 -29.43
CA TRP A 102 -15.96 3.33 -28.96
C TRP A 102 -17.14 2.49 -29.46
N ALA A 103 -18.34 3.08 -29.54
CA ALA A 103 -19.55 2.43 -30.00
C ALA A 103 -19.45 2.04 -31.48
N ASP A 104 -18.79 2.88 -32.30
CA ASP A 104 -18.57 2.65 -33.73
C ASP A 104 -17.54 1.53 -34.01
N ILE A 105 -16.70 1.17 -33.03
CA ILE A 105 -15.72 0.09 -33.20
C ILE A 105 -16.43 -1.27 -33.25
N PRO A 106 -16.19 -2.12 -34.28
CA PRO A 106 -16.78 -3.45 -34.35
C PRO A 106 -16.50 -4.31 -33.10
N ALA A 107 -17.49 -5.10 -32.69
CA ALA A 107 -17.39 -5.93 -31.48
C ALA A 107 -16.13 -6.81 -31.40
N PRO A 108 -15.66 -7.47 -32.48
CA PRO A 108 -14.41 -8.26 -32.42
C PRO A 108 -13.17 -7.41 -32.10
N LYS A 109 -13.08 -6.19 -32.63
CA LYS A 109 -11.96 -5.27 -32.37
C LYS A 109 -11.99 -4.75 -30.93
N ARG A 110 -13.19 -4.51 -30.37
CA ARG A 110 -13.32 -4.21 -28.93
C ARG A 110 -12.86 -5.39 -28.07
N GLY A 111 -13.20 -6.61 -28.46
CA GLY A 111 -12.74 -7.83 -27.80
C GLY A 111 -11.22 -7.97 -27.79
N GLU A 112 -10.55 -7.58 -28.87
CA GLU A 112 -9.08 -7.55 -28.94
C GLU A 112 -8.46 -6.57 -27.94
N ILE A 113 -9.06 -5.38 -27.76
CA ILE A 113 -8.60 -4.42 -26.74
C ILE A 113 -8.77 -5.00 -25.34
N VAL A 114 -9.90 -5.68 -25.06
CA VAL A 114 -10.12 -6.36 -23.78
C VAL A 114 -9.10 -7.48 -23.56
N ARG A 115 -8.74 -8.24 -24.61
CA ARG A 115 -7.71 -9.28 -24.54
C ARG A 115 -6.35 -8.68 -24.15
N GLN A 116 -5.95 -7.58 -24.77
CA GLN A 116 -4.70 -6.87 -24.45
C GLN A 116 -4.68 -6.33 -23.01
N ILE A 117 -5.81 -5.79 -22.52
CA ILE A 117 -5.94 -5.40 -21.11
C ILE A 117 -5.73 -6.62 -20.19
N GLY A 118 -6.34 -7.76 -20.52
CA GLY A 118 -6.17 -8.99 -19.75
C GLY A 118 -4.75 -9.56 -19.77
N ASP A 119 -4.00 -9.35 -20.84
CA ASP A 119 -2.58 -9.73 -20.92
C ASP A 119 -1.72 -8.78 -20.07
N ALA A 120 -1.93 -7.47 -20.17
CA ALA A 120 -1.22 -6.47 -19.36
C ALA A 120 -1.44 -6.68 -17.85
N LEU A 121 -2.66 -7.06 -17.44
CA LEU A 121 -2.95 -7.43 -16.05
C LEU A 121 -2.22 -8.71 -15.62
N ARG A 122 -2.13 -9.72 -16.50
CA ARG A 122 -1.42 -10.98 -16.22
C ARG A 122 0.09 -10.77 -16.04
N GLU A 123 0.69 -9.86 -16.79
CA GLU A 123 2.10 -9.47 -16.61
C GLU A 123 2.36 -8.85 -15.23
N LYS A 124 1.36 -8.21 -14.62
CA LYS A 124 1.47 -7.51 -13.32
C LYS A 124 0.79 -8.23 -12.16
N ILE A 125 0.30 -9.46 -12.36
CA ILE A 125 -0.57 -10.17 -11.40
C ILE A 125 0.08 -10.39 -10.03
N GLN A 126 1.38 -10.69 -9.97
CA GLN A 126 2.09 -10.95 -8.71
C GLN A 126 2.19 -9.68 -7.85
N VAL A 127 2.45 -8.55 -8.48
CA VAL A 127 2.62 -7.26 -7.82
C VAL A 127 1.27 -6.69 -7.41
N LEU A 128 0.24 -6.83 -8.25
CA LEU A 128 -1.14 -6.46 -7.90
C LEU A 128 -1.70 -7.32 -6.75
N GLY A 129 -1.47 -8.63 -6.75
CA GLY A 129 -1.89 -9.49 -5.65
C GLY A 129 -1.20 -9.16 -4.32
N SER A 130 0.06 -8.72 -4.37
CA SER A 130 0.78 -8.25 -3.18
C SER A 130 0.19 -6.95 -2.61
N LEU A 131 -0.38 -6.09 -3.46
CA LEU A 131 -1.10 -4.88 -3.03
C LEU A 131 -2.40 -5.23 -2.32
N ASP A 132 -3.19 -6.13 -2.88
CA ASP A 132 -4.46 -6.56 -2.27
C ASP A 132 -4.21 -7.21 -0.89
N LEU A 133 -3.19 -8.07 -0.79
CA LEU A 133 -2.82 -8.71 0.48
C LEU A 133 -2.26 -7.73 1.51
N ALA A 134 -1.61 -6.65 1.09
CA ALA A 134 -1.16 -5.60 2.00
C ALA A 134 -2.31 -4.70 2.49
N MET A 135 -3.46 -4.74 1.82
CA MET A 135 -4.66 -3.97 2.14
C MET A 135 -5.76 -4.78 2.87
N HIS A 136 -5.52 -6.05 3.20
CA HIS A 136 -6.34 -6.87 4.11
C HIS A 136 -5.56 -7.16 5.40
#